data_AF-A0A3A8PPS3-F1
#
_entry.id   AF-A0A3A8PPS3-F1
#
_cell.length_a   1.000
_cell.length_b   1.000
_cell.length_c   1.000
_cell.angle_alpha   90.00
_cell.angle_beta   90.00
_cell.angle_gamma   90.00
#
_symmetry.space_group_name_H-M   'P 1'
#
loop_
_entity.id
_entity.type
_entity.pdbx_description
1 polymer ?
#
loop_
_entity_poly.entity_id
_entity_poly.type
_entity_poly.pdbx_seq_one_letter_code
_entity_poly.pdbx_strand_id
1 'polypeptide(L)'
;MKRTLHGVTLAAVLFTGGVSMAQSATSANPPAGTKMATPTPKGMVEFKGFMAPSDPKAFMERLHYINQSEIKQAELAQKASENPDVKSYAKMMIDSHTAADKQLMDMAKTQKMTLSDMPKPSNDMEKKAMAADKALMEKLQSLKGAPFDSCYMANQVGAHDEAIGKVMAAKQGMTSAPAEMTTMLTQLSQELPKHRDMAYQTLGKLDDAMGVGGAGMQDGTMDHGSMNHGATPPSGSGSMGGATKTK
;
A
#
# COMPACT_ATOMS: atom_id res chain seq x y z
N MET A 1 4.71 -16.12 -47.27
CA MET A 1 3.37 -16.63 -46.90
C MET A 1 2.52 -15.45 -46.48
N LYS A 2 1.26 -15.44 -46.93
CA LYS A 2 0.50 -14.25 -47.33
C LYS A 2 -0.08 -13.48 -46.13
N ARG A 3 0.10 -12.15 -46.14
CA ARG A 3 -0.69 -11.16 -45.40
C ARG A 3 -1.96 -10.87 -46.19
N THR A 4 -3.10 -10.75 -45.51
CA THR A 4 -4.34 -10.23 -46.11
C THR A 4 -4.99 -9.23 -45.17
N LEU A 5 -4.82 -7.95 -45.51
CA LEU A 5 -5.78 -6.87 -45.26
C LEU A 5 -6.77 -6.90 -46.42
N HIS A 6 -8.08 -6.87 -46.15
CA HIS A 6 -9.09 -6.27 -47.04
C HIS A 6 -10.22 -5.74 -46.16
N GLY A 7 -10.47 -4.43 -46.28
CA GLY A 7 -11.73 -3.82 -45.87
C GLY A 7 -12.78 -3.92 -46.98
N VAL A 8 -13.73 -2.98 -46.94
CA VAL A 8 -14.84 -2.75 -47.88
C VAL A 8 -16.03 -3.69 -47.55
N THR A 9 -17.27 -3.27 -47.31
CA THR A 9 -18.04 -2.20 -47.95
C THR A 9 -19.27 -1.81 -47.11
N LEU A 10 -19.61 -0.54 -47.24
CA LEU A 10 -20.89 0.12 -46.97
C LEU A 10 -22.06 -0.55 -47.71
N ALA A 11 -23.20 -0.76 -47.03
CA ALA A 11 -24.49 -0.97 -47.69
C ALA A 11 -25.56 -0.15 -46.96
N ALA A 12 -25.88 0.99 -47.56
CA ALA A 12 -27.04 1.80 -47.22
C ALA A 12 -28.28 1.15 -47.83
N VAL A 13 -29.32 0.93 -47.01
CA VAL A 13 -30.68 0.67 -47.50
C VAL A 13 -31.59 1.71 -46.86
N LEU A 14 -32.00 2.68 -47.68
CA LEU A 14 -33.18 3.51 -47.42
C LEU A 14 -34.42 2.63 -47.59
N PHE A 15 -35.25 2.56 -46.55
CA PHE A 15 -36.68 2.30 -46.72
C PHE A 15 -37.47 3.45 -46.11
N THR A 16 -38.28 4.03 -46.98
CA THR A 16 -39.21 5.13 -46.75
C THR A 16 -40.47 4.67 -46.03
N GLY A 17 -40.97 5.50 -45.12
CA GLY A 17 -42.40 5.75 -44.96
C GLY A 17 -43.19 4.81 -44.05
N GLY A 18 -43.58 5.31 -42.88
CA GLY A 18 -44.58 4.71 -42.01
C GLY A 18 -44.77 5.56 -40.75
N VAL A 19 -45.58 6.60 -40.86
CA VAL A 19 -45.97 7.47 -39.74
C VAL A 19 -46.98 6.71 -38.88
N SER A 20 -46.61 6.40 -37.64
CA SER A 20 -47.56 6.10 -36.57
C SER A 20 -47.24 7.00 -35.39
N MET A 21 -48.13 7.96 -35.15
CA MET A 21 -48.20 8.73 -33.92
C MET A 21 -48.68 7.81 -32.80
N ALA A 22 -47.85 7.58 -31.79
CA ALA A 22 -48.29 7.18 -30.47
C ALA A 22 -47.53 8.03 -29.44
N GLN A 23 -48.31 8.75 -28.65
CA GLN A 23 -47.90 9.81 -27.76
C GLN A 23 -47.63 9.25 -26.35
N SER A 24 -46.59 9.81 -25.71
CA SER A 24 -46.34 9.88 -24.26
C SER A 24 -46.11 8.61 -23.44
N ALA A 25 -44.84 8.39 -23.09
CA ALA A 25 -44.40 8.49 -21.69
C ALA A 25 -42.91 8.82 -21.65
N THR A 26 -42.58 10.03 -21.21
CA THR A 26 -41.23 10.40 -20.78
C THR A 26 -40.81 9.51 -19.62
N SER A 27 -39.99 8.51 -19.88
CA SER A 27 -39.17 7.87 -18.85
C SER A 27 -37.72 8.18 -19.19
N ALA A 28 -37.14 9.10 -18.41
CA ALA A 28 -35.74 9.45 -18.51
C ALA A 28 -34.90 8.19 -18.25
N ASN A 29 -34.07 7.78 -19.21
CA ASN A 29 -32.99 6.85 -18.95
C ASN A 29 -32.05 7.47 -17.90
N PRO A 30 -31.77 6.84 -16.75
CA PRO A 30 -30.62 7.22 -15.97
C PRO A 30 -29.34 6.85 -16.75
N PRO A 31 -28.24 7.59 -16.58
CA PRO A 31 -27.01 7.34 -17.31
C PRO A 31 -26.43 5.98 -16.91
N ALA A 32 -25.99 5.22 -17.92
CA ALA A 32 -25.17 4.03 -17.73
C ALA A 32 -23.89 4.44 -16.98
N GLY A 33 -23.76 4.01 -15.72
CA GLY A 33 -22.68 4.47 -14.87
C GLY A 33 -22.71 3.95 -13.45
N THR A 34 -22.97 2.65 -13.26
CA THR A 34 -22.59 1.98 -12.01
C THR A 34 -22.11 0.59 -12.40
N LYS A 35 -20.80 0.34 -12.30
CA LYS A 35 -20.31 -1.04 -12.24
C LYS A 35 -21.11 -1.69 -11.12
N MET A 36 -21.94 -2.67 -11.47
CA MET A 36 -22.62 -3.53 -10.50
C MET A 36 -21.55 -4.00 -9.52
N ALA A 37 -21.59 -3.51 -8.27
CA ALA A 37 -20.75 -4.04 -7.22
C ALA A 37 -21.09 -5.52 -7.15
N THR A 38 -20.13 -6.38 -7.48
CA THR A 38 -20.29 -7.81 -7.29
C THR A 38 -20.65 -8.02 -5.82
N PRO A 39 -21.75 -8.73 -5.52
CA PRO A 39 -22.19 -8.90 -4.15
C PRO A 39 -21.06 -9.56 -3.34
N THR A 40 -20.74 -8.98 -2.19
CA THR A 40 -19.73 -9.49 -1.27
C THR A 40 -20.06 -10.96 -0.93
N PRO A 41 -19.17 -11.92 -1.24
CA PRO A 41 -19.35 -13.32 -0.87
C PRO A 41 -19.69 -13.50 0.61
N LYS A 42 -20.54 -14.47 0.91
CA LYS A 42 -20.92 -14.82 2.28
C LYS A 42 -19.66 -15.11 3.12
N GLY A 43 -19.57 -14.50 4.30
CA GLY A 43 -18.43 -14.65 5.20
C GLY A 43 -17.25 -13.72 4.91
N MET A 44 -17.43 -12.74 4.01
CA MET A 44 -16.47 -11.68 3.73
C MET A 44 -17.02 -10.32 4.14
N VAL A 45 -16.11 -9.42 4.48
CA VAL A 45 -16.32 -7.98 4.57
C VAL A 45 -15.55 -7.30 3.46
N GLU A 46 -16.09 -6.18 2.97
CA GLU A 46 -15.50 -5.42 1.87
C GLU A 46 -15.35 -3.95 2.27
N PHE A 47 -14.24 -3.34 1.83
CA PHE A 47 -14.03 -1.91 1.92
C PHE A 47 -13.18 -1.43 0.75
N LYS A 48 -13.75 -0.56 -0.10
CA LYS A 48 -13.07 0.04 -1.27
C LYS A 48 -12.42 -1.00 -2.21
N GLY A 49 -13.08 -2.12 -2.43
CA GLY A 49 -12.64 -3.24 -3.26
C GLY A 49 -11.73 -4.25 -2.55
N PHE A 50 -11.30 -3.97 -1.32
CA PHE A 50 -10.52 -4.91 -0.51
C PHE A 50 -11.43 -5.82 0.29
N MET A 51 -11.07 -7.09 0.39
CA MET A 51 -11.87 -8.11 1.04
C MET A 51 -11.10 -8.79 2.16
N ALA A 52 -11.78 -9.05 3.27
CA ALA A 52 -11.26 -9.82 4.40
C ALA A 52 -12.34 -10.76 4.94
N PRO A 53 -11.99 -11.90 5.55
CA PRO A 53 -12.98 -12.73 6.23
C PRO A 53 -13.67 -11.96 7.35
N SER A 54 -14.98 -12.16 7.49
CA SER A 54 -15.76 -11.63 8.62
C SER A 54 -15.56 -12.47 9.89
N ASP A 55 -15.12 -13.72 9.75
CA ASP A 55 -14.86 -14.63 10.87
C ASP A 55 -13.48 -14.33 11.49
N PRO A 56 -13.39 -14.08 12.82
CA PRO A 56 -12.14 -13.77 13.50
C PRO A 56 -11.05 -14.81 13.31
N LYS A 57 -11.39 -16.10 13.42
CA LYS A 57 -10.41 -17.18 13.26
C LYS A 57 -9.85 -17.18 11.84
N ALA A 58 -10.71 -17.10 10.82
CA ALA A 58 -10.31 -17.06 9.43
C ALA A 58 -9.43 -15.84 9.09
N PHE A 59 -9.70 -14.67 9.70
CA PHE A 59 -8.85 -13.50 9.55
C PHE A 59 -7.47 -13.70 10.22
N MET A 60 -7.46 -14.22 11.45
CA MET A 60 -6.22 -14.48 12.20
C MET A 60 -5.33 -15.51 11.49
N GLU A 61 -5.88 -16.58 10.90
CA GLU A 61 -5.08 -17.54 10.12
C GLU A 61 -4.36 -16.89 8.94
N ARG A 62 -5.01 -15.94 8.25
CA ARG A 62 -4.40 -15.21 7.14
C ARG A 62 -3.32 -14.26 7.61
N LEU A 63 -3.56 -13.55 8.70
CA LEU A 63 -2.56 -12.67 9.28
C LEU A 63 -1.33 -13.46 9.74
N HIS A 64 -1.53 -14.64 10.34
CA HIS A 64 -0.45 -15.54 10.72
C HIS A 64 0.36 -16.00 9.50
N TYR A 65 -0.32 -16.47 8.45
CA TYR A 65 0.33 -16.87 7.20
C TYR A 65 1.12 -15.73 6.54
N ILE A 66 0.57 -14.51 6.53
CA ILE A 66 1.23 -13.32 5.98
C ILE A 66 2.48 -13.00 6.80
N ASN A 67 2.39 -12.93 8.13
CA ASN A 67 3.55 -12.67 9.00
C ASN A 67 4.67 -13.69 8.74
N GLN A 68 4.34 -14.98 8.74
CA GLN A 68 5.32 -16.03 8.49
C GLN A 68 5.96 -15.95 7.11
N SER A 69 5.21 -15.50 6.10
CA SER A 69 5.72 -15.31 4.74
C SER A 69 6.65 -14.10 4.65
N GLU A 70 6.29 -12.98 5.27
CA GLU A 70 7.10 -11.75 5.27
C GLU A 70 8.38 -11.91 6.11
N ILE A 71 8.32 -12.64 7.24
CA ILE A 71 9.52 -13.00 8.01
C ILE A 71 10.51 -13.77 7.13
N LYS A 72 10.06 -14.78 6.39
CA LYS A 72 10.94 -15.57 5.50
C LYS A 72 11.53 -14.73 4.37
N GLN A 73 10.75 -13.83 3.78
CA GLN A 73 11.22 -12.90 2.75
C GLN A 73 12.29 -11.96 3.32
N ALA A 74 12.05 -11.41 4.51
CA ALA A 74 12.97 -10.51 5.19
C ALA A 74 14.26 -11.22 5.65
N GLU A 75 14.19 -12.46 6.13
CA GLU A 75 15.38 -13.28 6.43
C GLU A 75 16.23 -13.53 5.19
N LEU A 76 15.59 -13.78 4.03
CA LEU A 76 16.31 -13.91 2.77
C LEU A 76 16.98 -12.58 2.40
N ALA A 77 16.28 -11.44 2.54
CA ALA A 77 16.85 -10.13 2.26
C ALA A 77 18.04 -9.77 3.15
N GLN A 78 17.96 -10.09 4.45
CA GLN A 78 19.08 -9.94 5.39
C GLN A 78 20.34 -10.71 4.97
N LYS A 79 20.16 -11.89 4.37
CA LYS A 79 21.25 -12.76 3.90
C LYS A 79 21.77 -12.37 2.52
N ALA A 80 20.88 -11.97 1.61
CA ALA A 80 21.20 -11.82 0.18
C ALA A 80 21.56 -10.38 -0.24
N SER A 81 21.10 -9.38 0.50
CA SER A 81 21.40 -7.97 0.20
C SER A 81 22.74 -7.53 0.78
N GLU A 82 23.44 -6.70 0.02
CA GLU A 82 24.62 -5.94 0.48
C GLU A 82 24.28 -4.48 0.80
N ASN A 83 23.06 -4.02 0.46
CA ASN A 83 22.63 -2.65 0.69
C ASN A 83 22.24 -2.42 2.16
N PRO A 84 22.85 -1.45 2.87
CA PRO A 84 22.59 -1.25 4.30
C PRO A 84 21.15 -0.83 4.61
N ASP A 85 20.50 -0.04 3.74
CA ASP A 85 19.11 0.38 3.94
C ASP A 85 18.15 -0.80 3.78
N VAL A 86 18.37 -1.67 2.78
CA VAL A 86 17.57 -2.89 2.57
C VAL A 86 17.74 -3.86 3.72
N LYS A 87 18.97 -4.06 4.22
CA LYS A 87 19.22 -4.90 5.41
C LYS A 87 18.52 -4.31 6.63
N SER A 88 18.67 -3.00 6.88
CA SER A 88 18.02 -2.34 8.01
C SER A 88 16.49 -2.54 7.99
N TYR A 89 15.88 -2.30 6.82
CA TYR A 89 14.46 -2.57 6.60
C TYR A 89 14.10 -4.03 6.88
N ALA A 90 14.84 -4.98 6.30
CA ALA A 90 14.59 -6.41 6.50
C ALA A 90 14.72 -6.84 7.97
N LYS A 91 15.68 -6.29 8.73
CA LYS A 91 15.76 -6.58 10.18
C LYS A 91 14.52 -6.07 10.91
N MET A 92 14.09 -4.84 10.64
CA MET A 92 12.90 -4.28 11.24
C MET A 92 11.66 -5.12 10.92
N MET A 93 11.52 -5.60 9.69
CA MET A 93 10.44 -6.49 9.29
C MET A 93 10.42 -7.81 10.09
N ILE A 94 11.58 -8.45 10.26
CA ILE A 94 11.71 -9.66 11.09
C ILE A 94 11.22 -9.38 12.52
N ASP A 95 11.74 -8.31 13.15
CA ASP A 95 11.42 -7.98 14.54
C ASP A 95 9.92 -7.66 14.71
N SER A 96 9.38 -6.79 13.84
CA SER A 96 8.00 -6.32 13.91
C SER A 96 7.00 -7.44 13.63
N HIS A 97 7.19 -8.22 12.56
CA HIS A 97 6.26 -9.30 12.21
C HIS A 97 6.37 -10.48 13.18
N THR A 98 7.56 -10.79 13.71
CA THR A 98 7.69 -11.81 14.77
C THR A 98 6.94 -11.41 16.03
N ALA A 99 7.04 -10.15 16.44
CA ALA A 99 6.30 -9.64 17.60
C ALA A 99 4.78 -9.66 17.36
N ALA A 100 4.32 -9.18 16.21
CA ALA A 100 2.91 -9.19 15.82
C ALA A 100 2.35 -10.62 15.75
N ASP A 101 3.10 -11.55 15.19
CA ASP A 101 2.70 -12.95 15.09
C ASP A 101 2.62 -13.64 16.45
N LYS A 102 3.57 -13.34 17.34
CA LYS A 102 3.51 -13.83 18.71
C LYS A 102 2.26 -13.31 19.44
N GLN A 103 1.95 -12.03 19.33
CA GLN A 103 0.74 -11.44 19.92
C GLN A 103 -0.54 -12.08 19.36
N LEU A 104 -0.57 -12.31 18.04
CA LEU A 104 -1.67 -12.99 17.35
C LEU A 104 -1.87 -14.43 17.86
N MET A 105 -0.78 -15.19 17.97
CA MET A 105 -0.83 -16.58 18.45
C MET A 105 -1.22 -16.67 19.93
N ASP A 106 -0.80 -15.71 20.76
CA ASP A 106 -1.22 -15.65 22.16
C ASP A 106 -2.72 -15.31 22.30
N MET A 107 -3.23 -14.39 21.47
CA MET A 107 -4.68 -14.13 21.37
C MET A 107 -5.45 -15.39 20.95
N ALA A 108 -4.97 -16.12 19.93
CA ALA A 108 -5.61 -17.34 19.47
C ALA A 108 -5.69 -18.39 20.59
N LYS A 109 -4.63 -18.57 21.38
CA LYS A 109 -4.62 -19.47 22.55
C LYS A 109 -5.64 -19.06 23.60
N THR A 110 -5.71 -17.78 23.96
CA THR A 110 -6.69 -17.26 24.93
C THR A 110 -8.12 -17.54 24.48
N GLN A 111 -8.38 -17.42 23.17
CA GLN A 111 -9.68 -17.71 22.56
C GLN A 111 -9.89 -19.20 22.24
N LYS A 112 -8.97 -20.09 22.65
CA LYS A 112 -9.00 -21.53 22.39
C LYS A 112 -9.13 -21.87 20.90
N MET A 113 -8.52 -21.05 20.05
CA MET A 113 -8.45 -21.24 18.61
C MET A 113 -7.12 -21.88 18.23
N THR A 114 -7.18 -22.93 17.41
CA THR A 114 -6.01 -23.46 16.70
C THR A 114 -5.98 -22.84 15.31
N LEU A 115 -4.98 -21.99 15.04
CA LEU A 115 -4.75 -21.43 13.72
C LEU A 115 -4.05 -22.44 12.82
N SER A 116 -4.38 -22.44 11.54
CA SER A 116 -3.64 -23.20 10.53
C SER A 116 -2.49 -22.35 9.98
N ASP A 117 -1.31 -22.96 9.86
CA ASP A 117 -0.13 -22.32 9.23
C ASP A 117 -0.36 -22.00 7.75
N MET A 118 -1.25 -22.74 7.08
CA MET A 118 -1.59 -22.58 5.67
C MET A 118 -3.10 -22.62 5.48
N PRO A 119 -3.79 -21.48 5.68
CA PRO A 119 -5.24 -21.41 5.50
C PRO A 119 -5.63 -21.73 4.07
N LYS A 120 -6.80 -22.36 3.91
CA LYS A 120 -7.39 -22.54 2.58
C LYS A 120 -7.79 -21.17 2.01
N PRO A 121 -7.44 -20.87 0.74
CA PRO A 121 -7.90 -19.65 0.11
C PRO A 121 -9.43 -19.66 0.03
N SER A 122 -10.02 -18.52 0.34
CA SER A 122 -11.46 -18.33 0.42
C SER A 122 -12.09 -18.00 -0.93
N ASN A 123 -11.29 -17.53 -1.88
CA ASN A 123 -11.69 -17.20 -3.25
C ASN A 123 -10.49 -17.26 -4.20
N ASP A 124 -10.75 -17.10 -5.50
CA ASP A 124 -9.71 -17.19 -6.54
C ASP A 124 -8.68 -16.05 -6.47
N MET A 125 -9.07 -14.87 -5.95
CA MET A 125 -8.13 -13.76 -5.77
C MET A 125 -7.11 -14.07 -4.69
N GLU A 126 -7.55 -14.56 -3.54
CA GLU A 126 -6.67 -15.00 -2.45
C GLU A 126 -5.78 -16.18 -2.87
N LYS A 127 -6.33 -17.13 -3.64
CA LYS A 127 -5.55 -18.23 -4.20
C LYS A 127 -4.41 -17.72 -5.09
N LYS A 128 -4.68 -16.70 -5.91
CA LYS A 128 -3.65 -16.07 -6.75
C LYS A 128 -2.62 -15.31 -5.93
N ALA A 129 -3.03 -14.61 -4.88
CA ALA A 129 -2.11 -13.91 -3.98
C ALA A 129 -1.14 -14.89 -3.29
N MET A 130 -1.65 -15.96 -2.69
CA MET A 130 -0.80 -17.01 -2.07
C MET A 130 0.15 -17.67 -3.08
N ALA A 131 -0.29 -17.86 -4.33
CA ALA A 131 0.58 -18.37 -5.39
C ALA A 131 1.66 -17.36 -5.81
N ALA A 132 1.31 -16.07 -5.85
CA ALA A 132 2.24 -14.99 -6.14
C ALA A 132 3.32 -14.85 -5.05
N ASP A 133 2.97 -15.01 -3.77
CA ASP A 133 3.92 -15.01 -2.65
C ASP A 133 4.96 -16.13 -2.81
N LYS A 134 4.51 -17.33 -3.18
CA LYS A 134 5.42 -18.44 -3.47
C LYS A 134 6.34 -18.15 -4.66
N ALA A 135 5.77 -17.67 -5.77
CA ALA A 135 6.53 -17.34 -6.97
C ALA A 135 7.53 -16.20 -6.72
N LEU A 136 7.18 -15.24 -5.88
CA LEU A 136 8.07 -14.17 -5.44
C LEU A 136 9.28 -14.74 -4.68
N MET A 137 9.06 -15.65 -3.73
CA MET A 137 10.18 -16.27 -2.99
C MET A 137 11.16 -16.97 -3.92
N GLU A 138 10.65 -17.74 -4.90
CA GLU A 138 11.47 -18.39 -5.93
C GLU A 138 12.23 -17.36 -6.78
N LYS A 139 11.55 -16.27 -7.17
CA LYS A 139 12.17 -15.16 -7.91
C LYS A 139 13.28 -14.51 -7.10
N LEU A 140 13.03 -14.15 -5.84
CA LEU A 140 14.02 -13.52 -4.96
C LEU A 140 15.26 -14.42 -4.78
N GLN A 141 15.08 -15.73 -4.64
CA GLN A 141 16.21 -16.66 -4.53
C GLN A 141 17.11 -16.67 -5.77
N SER A 142 16.53 -16.44 -6.96
CA SER A 142 17.27 -16.36 -8.23
C SER A 142 17.98 -15.03 -8.47
N LEU A 143 17.55 -13.95 -7.80
CA LEU A 143 18.12 -12.61 -7.96
C LEU A 143 19.28 -12.36 -6.98
N LYS A 144 20.16 -11.43 -7.33
CA LYS A 144 21.29 -10.96 -6.50
C LYS A 144 21.51 -9.46 -6.74
N GLY A 145 22.15 -8.76 -5.78
CA GLY A 145 22.51 -7.35 -5.90
C GLY A 145 21.30 -6.43 -6.14
N ALA A 146 21.49 -5.35 -6.91
CA ALA A 146 20.45 -4.33 -7.13
C ALA A 146 19.11 -4.87 -7.67
N PRO A 147 19.07 -5.86 -8.60
CA PRO A 147 17.81 -6.50 -8.99
C PRO A 147 17.08 -7.21 -7.85
N PHE A 148 17.81 -7.84 -6.92
CA PHE A 148 17.23 -8.44 -5.73
C PHE A 148 16.60 -7.36 -4.84
N ASP A 149 17.39 -6.33 -4.53
CA ASP A 149 16.99 -5.23 -3.65
C ASP A 149 15.73 -4.54 -4.17
N SER A 150 15.70 -4.18 -5.45
CA SER A 150 14.56 -3.52 -6.08
C SER A 150 13.32 -4.42 -6.09
N CYS A 151 13.49 -5.71 -6.41
CA CYS A 151 12.38 -6.67 -6.44
C CYS A 151 11.78 -6.88 -5.04
N TYR A 152 12.62 -6.98 -4.02
CA TYR A 152 12.16 -7.13 -2.63
C TYR A 152 11.42 -5.87 -2.17
N MET A 153 12.04 -4.69 -2.29
CA MET A 153 11.42 -3.45 -1.80
C MET A 153 10.12 -3.11 -2.54
N ALA A 154 10.07 -3.29 -3.87
CA ALA A 154 8.85 -3.08 -4.63
C ALA A 154 7.72 -4.04 -4.22
N ASN A 155 8.05 -5.30 -3.93
CA ASN A 155 7.06 -6.24 -3.41
C ASN A 155 6.54 -5.81 -2.03
N GLN A 156 7.43 -5.38 -1.14
CA GLN A 156 7.03 -4.97 0.21
C GLN A 156 6.09 -3.77 0.18
N VAL A 157 6.25 -2.82 -0.75
CA VAL A 157 5.28 -1.74 -0.96
C VAL A 157 3.90 -2.30 -1.29
N GLY A 158 3.80 -3.15 -2.32
CA GLY A 158 2.52 -3.71 -2.77
C GLY A 158 1.84 -4.60 -1.73
N ALA A 159 2.61 -5.45 -1.05
CA ALA A 159 2.11 -6.33 0.01
C ALA A 159 1.51 -5.54 1.17
N HIS A 160 2.17 -4.45 1.58
CA HIS A 160 1.66 -3.61 2.66
C HIS A 160 0.45 -2.78 2.24
N ASP A 161 0.39 -2.27 1.01
CA ASP A 161 -0.82 -1.60 0.50
C ASP A 161 -2.03 -2.55 0.48
N GLU A 162 -1.84 -3.80 0.07
CA GLU A 162 -2.89 -4.83 0.14
C GLU A 162 -3.30 -5.14 1.59
N ALA A 163 -2.33 -5.29 2.50
CA ALA A 163 -2.58 -5.54 3.91
C ALA A 163 -3.36 -4.39 4.57
N ILE A 164 -3.01 -3.13 4.27
CA ILE A 164 -3.74 -1.94 4.74
C ILE A 164 -5.21 -2.03 4.31
N GLY A 165 -5.45 -2.34 3.03
CA GLY A 165 -6.82 -2.50 2.51
C GLY A 165 -7.62 -3.58 3.25
N LYS A 166 -7.02 -4.75 3.46
CA LYS A 166 -7.65 -5.87 4.20
C LYS A 166 -7.92 -5.54 5.66
N VAL A 167 -6.98 -4.89 6.35
CA VAL A 167 -7.15 -4.46 7.74
C VAL A 167 -8.25 -3.42 7.85
N MET A 168 -8.35 -2.49 6.88
CA MET A 168 -9.44 -1.52 6.85
C MET A 168 -10.80 -2.20 6.58
N ALA A 169 -10.87 -3.17 5.68
CA ALA A 169 -12.08 -3.97 5.47
C ALA A 169 -12.52 -4.69 6.75
N ALA A 170 -11.59 -5.35 7.44
CA ALA A 170 -11.85 -6.01 8.73
C ALA A 170 -12.31 -5.02 9.80
N LYS A 171 -11.61 -3.88 9.95
CA LYS A 171 -11.94 -2.85 10.94
C LYS A 171 -13.34 -2.25 10.73
N GLN A 172 -13.78 -2.09 9.48
CA GLN A 172 -15.10 -1.55 9.15
C GLN A 172 -16.21 -2.60 9.24
N GLY A 173 -15.93 -3.84 8.83
CA GLY A 173 -16.94 -4.88 8.68
C GLY A 173 -17.09 -5.84 9.87
N MET A 174 -16.07 -5.98 10.73
CA MET A 174 -16.11 -6.87 11.89
C MET A 174 -16.61 -6.12 13.13
N THR A 175 -17.82 -5.56 13.07
CA THR A 175 -18.39 -4.70 14.13
C THR A 175 -18.60 -5.40 15.48
N SER A 176 -18.61 -6.74 15.49
CA SER A 176 -18.76 -7.57 16.69
C SER A 176 -17.47 -8.30 17.08
N ALA A 177 -16.31 -7.82 16.62
CA ALA A 177 -15.03 -8.41 16.98
C ALA A 177 -14.72 -8.27 18.48
N PRO A 178 -14.03 -9.26 19.11
CA PRO A 178 -13.55 -9.12 20.48
C PRO A 178 -12.67 -7.88 20.67
N ALA A 179 -12.63 -7.34 21.90
CA ALA A 179 -11.88 -6.12 22.22
C ALA A 179 -10.38 -6.24 21.88
N GLU A 180 -9.79 -7.41 22.12
CA GLU A 180 -8.39 -7.71 21.77
C GLU A 180 -8.15 -7.62 20.26
N MET A 181 -9.09 -8.12 19.46
CA MET A 181 -9.00 -8.04 18.00
C MET A 181 -9.21 -6.62 17.47
N THR A 182 -10.11 -5.85 18.10
CA THR A 182 -10.29 -4.42 17.76
C THR A 182 -9.00 -3.62 18.05
N THR A 183 -8.32 -3.95 19.14
CA THR A 183 -7.00 -3.37 19.49
C THR A 183 -5.96 -3.74 18.43
N MET A 184 -5.87 -5.01 18.06
CA MET A 184 -4.94 -5.48 17.02
C MET A 184 -5.20 -4.79 15.66
N LEU A 185 -6.45 -4.72 15.21
CA LEU A 185 -6.81 -4.04 13.96
C LEU A 185 -6.44 -2.55 14.00
N THR A 186 -6.54 -1.92 15.17
CA THR A 186 -6.11 -0.53 15.36
C THR A 186 -4.59 -0.39 15.26
N GLN A 187 -3.83 -1.26 15.92
CA GLN A 187 -2.36 -1.27 15.82
C GLN A 187 -1.88 -1.52 14.39
N LEU A 188 -2.43 -2.54 13.71
CA LEU A 188 -2.10 -2.84 12.32
C LEU A 188 -2.40 -1.66 11.39
N SER A 189 -3.51 -0.94 11.62
CA SER A 189 -3.85 0.26 10.84
C SER A 189 -2.86 1.42 11.01
N GLN A 190 -2.02 1.38 12.05
CA GLN A 190 -0.97 2.38 12.31
C GLN A 190 0.41 1.92 11.85
N GLU A 191 0.75 0.64 12.02
CA GLU A 191 2.08 0.12 11.70
C GLU A 191 2.27 -0.19 10.21
N LEU A 192 1.25 -0.77 9.55
CA LEU A 192 1.37 -1.14 8.14
C LEU A 192 1.72 0.06 7.21
N PRO A 193 1.12 1.26 7.37
CA PRO A 193 1.53 2.43 6.60
C PRO A 193 2.99 2.81 6.81
N LYS A 194 3.51 2.72 8.03
CA LYS A 194 4.92 3.04 8.33
C LYS A 194 5.85 2.07 7.61
N HIS A 195 5.55 0.78 7.66
CA HIS A 195 6.32 -0.23 6.93
C HIS A 195 6.28 0.02 5.41
N ARG A 196 5.10 0.34 4.86
CA ARG A 196 4.95 0.69 3.45
C ARG A 196 5.78 1.90 3.06
N ASP A 197 5.73 2.96 3.85
CA ASP A 197 6.45 4.22 3.58
C ASP A 197 7.97 4.00 3.65
N MET A 198 8.47 3.25 4.63
CA MET A 198 9.88 2.88 4.69
C MET A 198 10.32 2.05 3.48
N ALA A 199 9.45 1.15 3.01
CA ALA A 199 9.73 0.35 1.82
C ALA A 199 9.83 1.24 0.57
N TYR A 200 8.87 2.15 0.41
CA TYR A 200 8.83 3.11 -0.70
C TYR A 200 10.03 4.05 -0.70
N GLN A 201 10.41 4.59 0.46
CA GLN A 201 11.59 5.45 0.59
C GLN A 201 12.89 4.69 0.26
N THR A 202 13.02 3.46 0.74
CA THR A 202 14.18 2.63 0.44
C THR A 202 14.23 2.32 -1.06
N LEU A 203 13.10 1.98 -1.68
CA LEU A 203 13.01 1.74 -3.12
C LEU A 203 13.46 2.96 -3.92
N GLY A 204 12.97 4.16 -3.58
CA GLY A 204 13.37 5.39 -4.28
C GLY A 204 14.87 5.67 -4.20
N LYS A 205 15.51 5.41 -3.06
CA LYS A 205 16.97 5.52 -2.91
C LYS A 205 17.74 4.52 -3.77
N LEU A 206 17.19 3.33 -4.02
CA LEU A 206 17.81 2.33 -4.89
C LEU A 206 17.81 2.81 -6.35
N ASP A 207 16.72 3.43 -6.79
CA ASP A 207 16.60 3.99 -8.14
C ASP A 207 17.63 5.11 -8.39
N ASP A 208 17.80 6.01 -7.41
CA ASP A 208 18.81 7.07 -7.47
C ASP A 208 20.24 6.50 -7.53
N ALA A 209 20.52 5.45 -6.76
CA ALA A 209 21.83 4.79 -6.72
C ALA A 209 22.15 3.99 -8.00
N MET A 210 21.13 3.49 -8.70
CA MET A 210 21.29 2.76 -9.95
C MET A 210 21.61 3.65 -11.16
N GLY A 211 21.59 4.98 -11.00
CA GLY A 211 22.09 5.90 -12.03
C GLY A 211 21.41 5.75 -13.38
N VAL A 212 20.15 5.29 -13.42
CA VAL A 212 19.34 5.35 -14.64
C VAL A 212 19.01 6.82 -14.84
N GLY A 213 19.91 7.52 -15.54
CA GLY A 213 19.78 8.90 -15.91
C GLY A 213 18.50 9.13 -16.69
N GLY A 214 17.44 9.51 -15.98
CA GLY A 214 16.32 10.23 -16.55
C GLY A 214 16.86 11.54 -17.09
N ALA A 215 16.77 11.72 -18.41
CA ALA A 215 16.99 12.99 -19.07
C ALA A 215 16.26 14.10 -18.30
N GLY A 216 16.99 15.19 -18.04
CA GLY A 216 16.71 16.12 -16.97
C GLY A 216 15.33 16.75 -16.96
N MET A 217 14.86 17.03 -15.75
CA MET A 217 14.20 18.29 -15.47
C MET A 217 15.22 19.18 -14.76
N GLN A 218 15.78 20.11 -15.54
CA GLN A 218 16.54 21.23 -15.03
C GLN A 218 15.70 22.02 -14.03
N ASP A 219 16.32 22.26 -12.88
CA ASP A 219 16.28 23.52 -12.14
C ASP A 219 14.90 24.11 -11.86
N GLY A 220 14.34 23.69 -10.74
CA GLY A 220 13.39 24.48 -9.97
C GLY A 220 13.89 24.56 -8.54
N THR A 221 14.93 25.37 -8.31
CA THR A 221 15.32 25.84 -6.98
C THR A 221 14.11 26.48 -6.29
N MET A 222 13.38 25.70 -5.49
CA MET A 222 12.49 26.28 -4.49
C MET A 222 13.36 26.80 -3.33
N ASP A 223 13.73 28.07 -3.48
CA ASP A 223 14.20 28.93 -2.40
C ASP A 223 13.19 28.90 -1.25
N HIS A 224 13.47 28.08 -0.22
CA HIS A 224 12.75 28.17 1.03
C HIS A 224 13.38 29.31 1.83
N GLY A 225 12.86 30.51 1.59
CA GLY A 225 13.27 31.76 2.23
C GLY A 225 13.52 31.58 3.73
N SER A 226 14.79 31.67 4.09
CA SER A 226 15.25 31.75 5.48
C SER A 226 14.87 33.11 6.05
N MET A 227 13.86 33.15 6.93
CA MET A 227 13.63 34.31 7.79
C MET A 227 14.72 34.34 8.87
N ASN A 228 15.89 34.85 8.48
CA ASN A 228 16.94 35.25 9.39
C ASN A 228 16.59 36.64 9.95
N HIS A 229 16.10 36.71 11.19
CA HIS A 229 16.05 37.97 11.94
C HIS A 229 17.48 38.34 12.37
N GLY A 230 18.18 39.05 11.48
CA GLY A 230 19.48 39.65 11.75
C GLY A 230 19.35 40.88 12.64
N ALA A 231 20.02 40.84 13.78
CA ALA A 231 20.21 41.96 14.69
C ALA A 231 21.47 42.79 14.32
N THR A 232 21.38 44.11 14.56
CA THR A 232 22.44 45.14 14.71
C THR A 232 23.19 45.61 13.45
N PRO A 233 23.54 46.92 13.32
CA PRO A 233 24.59 47.57 14.14
C PRO A 233 24.32 49.04 14.59
N PRO A 234 25.22 49.63 15.42
CA PRO A 234 25.07 50.97 16.00
C PRO A 234 25.92 52.05 15.29
N SER A 235 25.42 53.29 15.30
CA SER A 235 26.14 54.59 15.34
C SER A 235 25.05 55.67 15.33
N GLY A 236 25.07 56.81 16.02
CA GLY A 236 26.03 57.56 16.82
C GLY A 236 25.63 59.05 16.71
N SER A 237 25.76 59.82 17.81
CA SER A 237 25.81 61.30 17.90
C SER A 237 24.66 62.04 18.63
N GLY A 238 25.05 62.64 19.77
CA GLY A 238 24.54 63.90 20.34
C GLY A 238 23.44 63.78 21.41
N SER A 239 23.41 64.50 22.54
CA SER A 239 24.30 65.47 23.17
C SER A 239 23.70 65.83 24.56
N MET A 240 24.58 66.21 25.51
CA MET A 240 24.37 67.03 26.72
C MET A 240 23.80 66.49 28.05
N GLY A 241 24.61 66.74 29.09
CA GLY A 241 24.24 67.07 30.48
C GLY A 241 24.20 65.87 31.44
N GLY A 242 24.90 65.80 32.57
CA GLY A 242 25.67 66.76 33.36
C GLY A 242 25.67 66.28 34.82
N ALA A 243 26.71 66.65 35.57
CA ALA A 243 26.82 66.62 37.05
C ALA A 243 27.25 65.32 37.78
N THR A 244 28.53 65.33 38.23
CA THR A 244 29.04 65.18 39.64
C THR A 244 28.42 64.08 40.55
N LYS A 245 29.13 63.29 41.38
CA LYS A 245 30.29 63.60 42.25
C LYS A 245 30.77 62.31 42.98
N THR A 246 32.09 62.18 43.13
CA THR A 246 32.90 61.71 44.28
C THR A 246 32.61 60.43 45.11
N LYS A 247 33.71 59.66 45.23
CA LYS A 247 34.23 58.85 46.35
C LYS A 247 33.50 57.59 46.77
#